data_AF-A0A165ZF55-F1
#
_entry.id   AF-A0A165ZF55-F1
#
_cell.length_a   1.000
_cell.length_b   1.000
_cell.length_c   1.000
_cell.angle_alpha   90.00
_cell.angle_beta   90.00
_cell.angle_gamma   90.00
#
_symmetry.space_group_name_H-M   'P 1'
#
loop_
_entity.id
_entity.type
_entity.pdbx_description
1 polymer ?
#
loop_
_entity_poly.entity_id
_entity_poly.type
_entity_poly.pdbx_seq_one_letter_code
_entity_poly.pdbx_strand_id
1 'polypeptide(L)'
;MGEFVNNELDNMVSNYYNSGAAEFDFDSSSDSDDALLHDEDDDSFCFEQTKPKTDTSAVEARNGKDIQGIPWERLNFNRDNYRETRLSQYRNYESLSLPRGELEKDYNKVEKGHIFYDFQYNTRLVKSTIVHFQLRNLLWATSKHDVYLMQNYSVMHWSSLLKRGSEILNVAKPIVPTLTYPGSLGQSLSRVQISTMAVKHNLLVAGGFKGELLCKSLDQSGVAFCTKIAMDENAITNDVDIYHSTDGSIRLMTANNDSKVRVFDTVNFACTNRFTYPWSVNNTCVSPDGKLFSVLGDSPECLVADAQSGKVVGTLKGHLDYSFTSAWHPDGNILATGNQDTTCRLWDIRNMSESLSVLKGRMGAIRAISFSSDGQFMATAEAADFVHIYDTKSGYSTEQEIDLFGEIAGISFSPDTEALFIGIADRTYGSLLEYNRRRYGYYLDSFV
;
A
#
# COMPACT_ATOMS: atom_id res chain seq x y z
N MET A 1 16.46 19.46 -16.64
CA MET A 1 16.59 20.47 -15.57
C MET A 1 15.31 21.28 -15.54
N GLY A 2 14.45 20.94 -14.59
CA GLY A 2 13.31 21.73 -14.16
C GLY A 2 13.09 21.32 -12.71
N GLU A 3 13.47 22.18 -11.77
CA GLU A 3 13.20 21.97 -10.36
C GLU A 3 11.69 22.04 -10.15
N PHE A 4 11.11 20.98 -9.59
CA PHE A 4 9.70 20.95 -9.21
C PHE A 4 9.49 21.92 -8.03
N VAL A 5 8.79 23.02 -8.29
CA VAL A 5 8.28 23.91 -7.24
C VAL A 5 6.97 23.30 -6.72
N ASN A 6 6.98 22.87 -5.46
CA ASN A 6 5.86 22.21 -4.76
C ASN A 6 4.54 23.02 -4.69
N ASN A 7 4.48 24.23 -5.22
CA ASN A 7 3.31 25.10 -5.11
C ASN A 7 2.15 24.71 -6.05
N GLU A 8 2.37 23.85 -7.05
CA GLU A 8 1.28 23.34 -7.90
C GLU A 8 0.63 22.05 -7.35
N LEU A 9 1.17 21.47 -6.28
CA LEU A 9 0.66 20.24 -5.64
C LEU A 9 -0.56 20.46 -4.74
N ASP A 10 -0.66 21.63 -4.10
CA ASP A 10 -1.86 22.04 -3.35
C ASP A 10 -3.09 22.17 -4.27
N ASN A 11 -2.88 22.39 -5.58
CA ASN A 11 -3.96 22.46 -6.56
C ASN A 11 -4.51 21.08 -6.98
N MET A 12 -3.82 19.97 -6.74
CA MET A 12 -4.36 18.63 -7.03
C MET A 12 -5.30 18.14 -5.95
N VAL A 13 -4.95 18.43 -4.69
CA VAL A 13 -5.84 18.25 -3.55
C VAL A 13 -7.12 19.05 -3.80
N SER A 14 -7.01 20.33 -4.18
CA SER A 14 -8.18 21.18 -4.47
C SER A 14 -9.00 20.78 -5.71
N ASN A 15 -8.38 20.27 -6.78
CA ASN A 15 -9.11 19.87 -7.98
C ASN A 15 -9.87 18.55 -7.82
N TYR A 16 -9.42 17.64 -6.96
CA TYR A 16 -10.22 16.48 -6.54
C TYR A 16 -11.45 16.91 -5.72
N TYR A 17 -11.31 17.95 -4.90
CA TYR A 17 -12.42 18.53 -4.13
C TYR A 17 -13.41 19.34 -4.97
N ASN A 18 -13.05 19.75 -6.20
CA ASN A 18 -13.91 20.55 -7.08
C ASN A 18 -14.59 19.73 -8.19
N SER A 19 -14.23 18.45 -8.37
CA SER A 19 -14.89 17.54 -9.32
C SER A 19 -15.76 16.50 -8.62
N GLY A 20 -16.97 16.91 -8.23
CA GLY A 20 -18.13 16.01 -8.18
C GLY A 20 -18.41 15.21 -6.89
N ALA A 21 -17.57 15.27 -5.86
CA ALA A 21 -17.98 14.80 -4.54
C ALA A 21 -18.80 15.91 -3.86
N ALA A 22 -20.12 15.89 -4.05
CA ALA A 22 -21.00 16.62 -3.14
C ALA A 22 -20.64 16.18 -1.71
N GLU A 23 -20.41 17.15 -0.83
CA GLU A 23 -20.19 16.87 0.59
C GLU A 23 -21.43 16.17 1.14
N PHE A 24 -21.33 14.84 1.32
CA PHE A 24 -22.35 14.07 2.01
C PHE A 24 -21.92 13.95 3.47
N ASP A 25 -22.29 14.95 4.26
CA ASP A 25 -22.28 14.81 5.71
C ASP A 25 -23.31 13.75 6.09
N PHE A 26 -22.83 12.60 6.53
CA PHE A 26 -23.66 11.61 7.20
C PHE A 26 -23.88 12.14 8.62
N ASP A 27 -24.86 13.02 8.76
CA ASP A 27 -25.18 13.70 10.00
C ASP A 27 -25.49 12.65 11.08
N SER A 28 -24.60 12.52 12.06
CA SER A 28 -24.86 11.79 13.30
C SER A 28 -25.56 12.74 14.26
N SER A 29 -26.79 13.12 13.94
CA SER A 29 -27.64 13.88 14.86
C SER A 29 -28.07 12.96 16.01
N SER A 30 -27.38 13.07 17.14
CA SER A 30 -27.89 12.62 18.42
C SER A 30 -29.01 13.56 18.83
N ASP A 31 -30.25 13.22 18.51
CA ASP A 31 -31.41 13.88 19.10
C ASP A 31 -31.46 13.51 20.59
N SER A 32 -31.06 14.46 21.41
CA SER A 32 -31.29 14.48 22.84
C SER A 32 -32.67 15.08 23.10
N ASP A 33 -33.71 14.26 23.11
CA ASP A 33 -34.97 14.60 23.75
C ASP A 33 -35.08 13.83 25.07
N ASP A 34 -34.78 14.55 26.15
CA ASP A 34 -35.07 14.17 27.52
C ASP A 34 -36.59 14.13 27.74
N ALA A 35 -37.15 12.93 27.85
CA ALA A 35 -38.45 12.70 28.45
C ALA A 35 -38.36 11.55 29.45
N LEU A 36 -38.22 11.95 30.72
CA LEU A 36 -38.28 11.09 31.91
C LEU A 36 -39.63 10.37 32.00
N LEU A 37 -39.64 9.05 31.83
CA LEU A 37 -40.62 8.18 32.49
C LEU A 37 -39.93 6.88 32.93
N HIS A 38 -39.95 6.68 34.26
CA HIS A 38 -39.71 5.42 34.94
C HIS A 38 -40.65 4.33 34.38
N ASP A 39 -40.12 3.14 34.12
CA ASP A 39 -40.71 1.90 34.64
C ASP A 39 -39.62 0.81 34.66
N GLU A 40 -39.54 0.13 35.80
CA GLU A 40 -38.76 -1.08 36.02
C GLU A 40 -39.47 -2.24 35.30
N ASP A 41 -38.73 -3.08 34.57
CA ASP A 41 -38.87 -4.54 34.69
C ASP A 41 -37.79 -5.31 33.89
N ASP A 42 -37.48 -6.46 34.47
CA ASP A 42 -36.50 -7.50 34.17
C ASP A 42 -36.67 -8.13 32.77
N ASP A 43 -35.56 -8.34 32.04
CA ASP A 43 -35.32 -9.54 31.21
C ASP A 43 -34.01 -9.46 30.37
N SER A 44 -33.08 -10.37 30.66
CA SER A 44 -32.14 -11.02 29.74
C SER A 44 -31.51 -10.19 28.59
N PHE A 45 -30.45 -9.43 28.88
CA PHE A 45 -29.59 -8.85 27.84
C PHE A 45 -28.41 -9.76 27.47
N CYS A 46 -28.57 -10.51 26.37
CA CYS A 46 -27.44 -10.95 25.57
C CYS A 46 -26.68 -9.71 25.06
N PHE A 47 -25.42 -9.57 25.44
CA PHE A 47 -24.51 -8.57 24.86
C PHE A 47 -24.22 -8.91 23.40
N GLU A 48 -25.12 -8.56 22.48
CA GLU A 48 -24.74 -8.34 21.09
C GLU A 48 -23.91 -7.06 21.04
N GLN A 49 -22.58 -7.21 20.92
CA GLN A 49 -21.67 -6.12 20.58
C GLN A 49 -22.25 -5.38 19.37
N THR A 50 -22.61 -4.12 19.58
CA THR A 50 -23.17 -3.22 18.55
C THR A 50 -22.22 -3.15 17.37
N LYS A 51 -22.52 -3.89 16.29
CA LYS A 51 -21.83 -3.75 15.01
C LYS A 51 -21.98 -2.28 14.57
N PRO A 52 -20.89 -1.60 14.17
CA PRO A 52 -21.03 -0.29 13.55
C PRO A 52 -21.95 -0.45 12.35
N LYS A 53 -23.00 0.38 12.23
CA LYS A 53 -24.02 0.27 11.15
C LYS A 53 -23.42 0.32 9.73
N THR A 54 -22.14 0.68 9.60
CA THR A 54 -21.42 0.91 8.35
C THR A 54 -20.50 -0.24 7.90
N ASP A 55 -20.23 -1.23 8.75
CA ASP A 55 -19.38 -2.37 8.38
C ASP A 55 -20.18 -3.36 7.52
N THR A 56 -19.47 -4.13 6.68
CA THR A 56 -20.08 -5.14 5.81
C THR A 56 -19.40 -6.49 6.02
N SER A 57 -20.18 -7.50 6.39
CA SER A 57 -19.73 -8.88 6.47
C SER A 57 -19.92 -9.63 5.15
N ALA A 58 -19.18 -10.73 4.96
CA ALA A 58 -19.37 -11.60 3.80
C ALA A 58 -20.79 -12.18 3.67
N VAL A 59 -21.54 -12.35 4.76
CA VAL A 59 -22.93 -12.82 4.70
C VAL A 59 -23.82 -11.73 4.12
N GLU A 60 -23.69 -10.48 4.60
CA GLU A 60 -24.44 -9.35 4.06
C GLU A 60 -24.09 -9.08 2.59
N ALA A 61 -22.80 -9.15 2.24
CA ALA A 61 -22.36 -8.98 0.86
C ALA A 61 -22.95 -10.05 -0.08
N ARG A 62 -22.98 -11.31 0.34
CA ARG A 62 -23.64 -12.39 -0.41
C ARG A 62 -25.16 -12.20 -0.53
N ASN A 63 -25.77 -11.47 0.40
CA ASN A 63 -27.18 -11.10 0.35
C ASN A 63 -27.45 -9.82 -0.47
N GLY A 64 -26.44 -9.29 -1.17
CA GLY A 64 -26.58 -8.14 -2.08
C GLY A 64 -26.20 -6.79 -1.48
N LYS A 65 -25.72 -6.72 -0.23
CA LYS A 65 -25.14 -5.48 0.32
C LYS A 65 -23.81 -5.18 -0.40
N ASP A 66 -23.56 -3.93 -0.74
CA ASP A 66 -22.27 -3.52 -1.30
C ASP A 66 -21.12 -3.83 -0.33
N ILE A 67 -19.99 -4.34 -0.85
CA ILE A 67 -18.83 -4.77 -0.03
C ILE A 67 -18.21 -3.60 0.75
N GLN A 68 -18.27 -2.38 0.23
CA GLN A 68 -17.84 -1.17 0.95
C GLN A 68 -18.97 -0.59 1.81
N GLY A 69 -20.17 -1.15 1.74
CA GLY A 69 -21.35 -0.69 2.46
C GLY A 69 -21.96 0.58 1.87
N ILE A 70 -21.74 0.85 0.58
CA ILE A 70 -22.32 2.00 -0.11
C ILE A 70 -23.82 1.76 -0.32
N PRO A 71 -24.72 2.62 0.21
CA PRO A 71 -26.16 2.41 0.13
C PRO A 71 -26.70 2.93 -1.21
N TRP A 72 -26.40 2.22 -2.30
CA TRP A 72 -26.81 2.59 -3.67
C TRP A 72 -28.31 2.83 -3.80
N GLU A 73 -29.13 2.13 -3.02
CA GLU A 73 -30.58 2.28 -2.97
C GLU A 73 -31.06 3.65 -2.44
N ARG A 74 -30.19 4.40 -1.75
CA ARG A 74 -30.47 5.75 -1.25
C ARG A 74 -29.93 6.85 -2.16
N LEU A 75 -29.21 6.48 -3.23
CA LEU A 75 -28.56 7.41 -4.15
C LEU A 75 -29.38 7.53 -5.44
N ASN A 76 -29.20 8.66 -6.14
CA ASN A 76 -29.88 8.95 -7.41
C ASN A 76 -29.30 8.18 -8.61
N PHE A 77 -28.30 7.33 -8.38
CA PHE A 77 -27.62 6.53 -9.38
C PHE A 77 -27.30 5.16 -8.79
N ASN A 78 -27.28 4.15 -9.66
CA ASN A 78 -26.82 2.82 -9.28
C ASN A 78 -25.29 2.73 -9.38
N ARG A 79 -24.74 1.63 -8.88
CA ARG A 79 -23.30 1.34 -8.88
C ARG A 79 -22.67 1.43 -10.29
N ASP A 80 -23.35 0.89 -11.29
CA ASP A 80 -22.83 0.80 -12.66
C ASP A 80 -22.76 2.17 -13.34
N ASN A 81 -23.81 2.99 -13.22
CA ASN A 81 -23.82 4.35 -13.75
C ASN A 81 -22.72 5.21 -13.09
N TYR A 82 -22.51 5.03 -11.78
CA TYR A 82 -21.44 5.73 -11.06
C TYR A 82 -20.07 5.26 -11.54
N ARG A 83 -19.87 3.95 -11.74
CA ARG A 83 -18.64 3.38 -12.31
C ARG A 83 -18.35 3.89 -13.72
N GLU A 84 -19.34 3.96 -14.61
CA GLU A 84 -19.17 4.52 -15.96
C GLU A 84 -18.77 5.99 -15.91
N THR A 85 -19.46 6.77 -15.05
CA THR A 85 -19.13 8.18 -14.83
C THR A 85 -17.69 8.31 -14.33
N ARG A 86 -17.30 7.48 -13.37
CA ARG A 86 -15.97 7.46 -12.77
C ARG A 86 -14.88 7.17 -13.81
N LEU A 87 -15.07 6.16 -14.66
CA LEU A 87 -14.14 5.84 -15.76
C LEU A 87 -14.04 6.97 -16.79
N SER A 88 -15.15 7.67 -17.07
CA SER A 88 -15.15 8.77 -18.05
C SER A 88 -14.50 10.05 -17.53
N GLN A 89 -14.56 10.30 -16.22
CA GLN A 89 -14.08 11.53 -15.59
C GLN A 89 -12.68 11.39 -14.99
N TYR A 90 -12.20 10.17 -14.74
CA TYR A 90 -10.88 9.95 -14.15
C TYR A 90 -9.78 10.46 -15.08
N ARG A 91 -8.98 11.40 -14.59
CA ARG A 91 -7.85 11.97 -15.33
C ARG A 91 -6.56 11.41 -14.78
N ASN A 92 -5.81 10.75 -15.65
CA ASN A 92 -4.45 10.38 -15.35
C ASN A 92 -3.52 11.57 -15.54
N TYR A 93 -2.50 11.66 -14.69
CA TYR A 93 -1.33 12.45 -15.01
C TYR A 93 -0.54 11.76 -16.12
N GLU A 94 -0.07 12.53 -17.09
CA GLU A 94 0.67 12.04 -18.24
C GLU A 94 1.96 12.83 -18.38
N SER A 95 3.10 12.17 -18.15
CA SER A 95 4.42 12.62 -18.56
C SER A 95 4.94 11.77 -19.72
N LEU A 96 4.03 11.37 -20.61
CA LEU A 96 4.35 10.46 -21.71
C LEU A 96 4.98 11.23 -22.87
N SER A 97 6.05 10.67 -23.43
CA SER A 97 6.61 11.15 -24.70
C SER A 97 5.85 10.63 -25.93
N LEU A 98 5.04 9.58 -25.78
CA LEU A 98 4.26 8.92 -26.84
C LEU A 98 2.78 8.75 -26.46
N PRO A 99 1.84 8.75 -27.42
CA PRO A 99 0.42 8.53 -27.15
C PRO A 99 0.12 7.10 -26.65
N ARG A 100 -0.80 6.97 -25.69
CA ARG A 100 -1.19 5.67 -25.10
C ARG A 100 -1.68 4.61 -26.10
N GLY A 101 -2.25 5.03 -27.22
CA GLY A 101 -2.79 4.11 -28.23
C GLY A 101 -1.74 3.22 -28.90
N GLU A 102 -0.46 3.62 -28.89
CA GLU A 102 0.62 2.79 -29.43
C GLU A 102 1.03 1.65 -28.49
N LEU A 103 0.76 1.79 -27.18
CA LEU A 103 1.06 0.77 -26.16
C LEU A 103 0.12 -0.45 -26.23
N GLU A 104 -1.07 -0.31 -26.81
CA GLU A 104 -2.10 -1.37 -26.76
C GLU A 104 -1.70 -2.66 -27.49
N LYS A 105 -0.75 -2.55 -28.42
CA LYS A 105 -0.25 -3.69 -29.20
C LYS A 105 0.65 -4.63 -28.39
N ASP A 106 1.24 -4.13 -27.30
CA ASP A 106 2.23 -4.86 -26.50
C ASP A 106 1.62 -5.50 -25.25
N TYR A 107 0.33 -5.28 -25.00
CA TYR A 107 -0.33 -5.81 -23.80
C TYR A 107 -0.63 -7.30 -23.92
N ASN A 108 -0.37 -8.02 -22.83
CA ASN A 108 -0.78 -9.41 -22.72
C ASN A 108 -2.31 -9.49 -22.67
N LYS A 109 -2.85 -10.52 -23.34
CA LYS A 109 -4.26 -10.88 -23.19
C LYS A 109 -4.44 -11.57 -21.85
N VAL A 110 -5.34 -11.02 -21.04
CA VAL A 110 -5.66 -11.54 -19.72
C VAL A 110 -7.13 -11.98 -19.69
N GLU A 111 -7.35 -13.22 -19.28
CA GLU A 111 -8.68 -13.78 -19.04
C GLU A 111 -9.21 -13.29 -17.68
N LYS A 112 -10.28 -12.51 -17.74
CA LYS A 112 -10.95 -11.94 -16.55
C LYS A 112 -12.07 -12.85 -16.06
N GLY A 113 -12.39 -12.74 -14.77
CA GLY A 113 -13.54 -13.40 -14.15
C GLY A 113 -13.18 -14.58 -13.26
N HIS A 114 -11.88 -14.84 -13.05
CA HIS A 114 -11.42 -15.76 -12.03
C HIS A 114 -11.61 -15.17 -10.63
N ILE A 115 -11.76 -16.04 -9.63
CA ILE A 115 -11.89 -15.64 -8.22
C ILE A 115 -10.87 -16.45 -7.43
N PHE A 116 -9.78 -15.80 -7.04
CA PHE A 116 -8.71 -16.37 -6.24
C PHE A 116 -8.86 -16.04 -4.75
N TYR A 117 -9.50 -14.93 -4.43
CA TYR A 117 -9.72 -14.42 -3.08
C TYR A 117 -11.18 -14.01 -2.89
N ASP A 118 -11.83 -14.56 -1.87
CA ASP A 118 -13.22 -14.29 -1.53
C ASP A 118 -13.32 -13.19 -0.46
N PHE A 119 -14.17 -12.19 -0.68
CA PHE A 119 -14.44 -11.12 0.29
C PHE A 119 -14.91 -11.70 1.64
N GLN A 120 -14.35 -11.19 2.74
CA GLN A 120 -14.66 -11.64 4.10
C GLN A 120 -15.31 -10.56 4.93
N TYR A 121 -14.70 -9.38 4.95
CA TYR A 121 -15.09 -8.31 5.85
C TYR A 121 -14.63 -6.96 5.32
N ASN A 122 -15.44 -5.95 5.58
CA ASN A 122 -15.07 -4.55 5.41
C ASN A 122 -15.36 -3.81 6.72
N THR A 123 -14.37 -3.07 7.22
CA THR A 123 -14.57 -2.19 8.36
C THR A 123 -14.25 -0.75 8.04
N ARG A 124 -15.09 0.16 8.55
CA ARG A 124 -14.88 1.61 8.47
C ARG A 124 -14.28 2.19 9.77
N LEU A 125 -14.08 1.36 10.79
CA LEU A 125 -13.50 1.79 12.08
C LEU A 125 -12.04 2.23 11.94
N VAL A 126 -11.30 1.52 11.09
CA VAL A 126 -9.92 1.83 10.74
C VAL A 126 -9.88 2.17 9.25
N LYS A 127 -9.34 3.35 8.93
CA LYS A 127 -9.20 3.80 7.55
C LYS A 127 -7.92 4.60 7.40
N SER A 128 -7.29 4.44 6.24
CA SER A 128 -6.21 5.36 5.87
C SER A 128 -6.78 6.74 5.61
N THR A 129 -6.09 7.75 6.08
CA THR A 129 -6.50 9.15 5.91
C THR A 129 -5.45 9.96 5.16
N ILE A 130 -4.36 9.32 4.75
CA ILE A 130 -3.28 9.99 4.04
C ILE A 130 -3.44 9.65 2.57
N VAL A 131 -3.76 10.68 1.80
CA VAL A 131 -3.87 10.63 0.34
C VAL A 131 -2.75 11.48 -0.21
N HIS A 132 -1.80 10.86 -0.90
CA HIS A 132 -0.81 11.61 -1.66
C HIS A 132 -0.24 10.76 -2.79
N PHE A 133 -0.09 11.37 -3.96
CA PHE A 133 0.13 10.68 -5.22
C PHE A 133 1.41 9.85 -5.29
N GLN A 134 2.41 10.17 -4.46
CA GLN A 134 3.66 9.41 -4.32
C GLN A 134 3.62 8.33 -3.24
N LEU A 135 2.68 8.39 -2.28
CA LEU A 135 2.73 7.53 -1.09
C LEU A 135 2.38 6.09 -1.38
N ARG A 136 3.11 5.20 -0.69
CA ARG A 136 3.09 3.76 -0.92
C ARG A 136 3.22 3.02 0.39
N ASN A 137 2.54 1.89 0.47
CA ASN A 137 2.62 0.93 1.56
C ASN A 137 2.21 1.52 2.92
N LEU A 138 0.99 2.09 2.99
CA LEU A 138 0.39 2.52 4.26
C LEU A 138 -0.43 1.41 4.95
N LEU A 139 -0.27 0.17 4.47
CA LEU A 139 -0.95 -1.02 4.95
C LEU A 139 0.05 -2.19 4.97
N TRP A 140 0.11 -2.92 6.08
CA TRP A 140 1.02 -4.04 6.22
C TRP A 140 0.45 -5.15 7.09
N ALA A 141 0.29 -6.35 6.53
CA ALA A 141 -0.14 -7.54 7.26
C ALA A 141 1.08 -8.29 7.80
N THR A 142 1.03 -8.66 9.08
CA THR A 142 2.06 -9.51 9.73
C THR A 142 1.57 -10.93 9.98
N SER A 143 0.26 -11.12 9.94
CA SER A 143 -0.42 -12.42 9.97
C SER A 143 -1.75 -12.29 9.23
N LYS A 144 -2.49 -13.39 9.09
CA LYS A 144 -3.90 -13.36 8.64
C LYS A 144 -4.81 -12.51 9.54
N HIS A 145 -4.38 -12.22 10.77
CA HIS A 145 -5.23 -11.56 11.77
C HIS A 145 -4.70 -10.21 12.21
N ASP A 146 -3.45 -9.87 11.93
CA ASP A 146 -2.78 -8.68 12.47
C ASP A 146 -2.29 -7.79 11.34
N VAL A 147 -2.94 -6.64 11.21
CA VAL A 147 -2.73 -5.68 10.12
C VAL A 147 -2.43 -4.32 10.70
N TYR A 148 -1.45 -3.64 10.11
CA TYR A 148 -1.04 -2.29 10.51
C TYR A 148 -1.42 -1.33 9.39
N LEU A 149 -1.94 -0.17 9.76
CA LEU A 149 -2.29 0.87 8.81
C LEU A 149 -2.10 2.26 9.40
N MET A 150 -1.80 3.23 8.54
CA MET A 150 -1.82 4.63 8.95
C MET A 150 -3.25 5.14 9.10
N GLN A 151 -3.53 5.91 10.15
CA GLN A 151 -4.75 6.65 10.37
C GLN A 151 -4.40 7.98 11.05
N ASN A 152 -4.63 9.09 10.36
CA ASN A 152 -4.22 10.44 10.76
C ASN A 152 -2.72 10.51 11.08
N TYR A 153 -2.39 10.77 12.35
CA TYR A 153 -1.03 10.83 12.87
C TYR A 153 -0.63 9.56 13.61
N SER A 154 -1.34 8.46 13.40
CA SER A 154 -1.15 7.24 14.17
C SER A 154 -0.98 6.02 13.26
N VAL A 155 -0.05 5.14 13.62
CA VAL A 155 -0.03 3.77 13.11
C VAL A 155 -0.97 2.97 14.00
N MET A 156 -2.03 2.45 13.40
CA MET A 156 -3.03 1.60 14.04
C MET A 156 -2.70 0.15 13.74
N HIS A 157 -2.88 -0.70 14.74
CA HIS A 157 -2.96 -2.14 14.57
C HIS A 157 -4.44 -2.55 14.61
N TRP A 158 -4.86 -3.33 13.64
CA TRP A 158 -6.17 -3.93 13.53
C TRP A 158 -6.06 -5.44 13.66
N SER A 159 -6.72 -5.98 14.69
CA SER A 159 -6.92 -7.42 14.82
C SER A 159 -8.20 -7.82 14.09
N SER A 160 -8.09 -8.51 12.96
CA SER A 160 -9.24 -9.07 12.22
C SER A 160 -9.98 -10.12 13.07
N LEU A 161 -9.25 -10.93 13.84
CA LEU A 161 -9.83 -11.95 14.72
C LEU A 161 -10.70 -11.34 15.82
N LEU A 162 -10.19 -10.32 16.51
CA LEU A 162 -10.89 -9.65 17.61
C LEU A 162 -11.79 -8.50 17.15
N LYS A 163 -11.71 -8.12 15.88
CA LYS A 163 -12.35 -6.95 15.28
C LYS A 163 -12.12 -5.67 16.09
N ARG A 164 -10.87 -5.46 16.49
CA ARG A 164 -10.47 -4.36 17.38
C ARG A 164 -9.22 -3.68 16.88
N GLY A 165 -9.27 -2.35 16.89
CA GLY A 165 -8.12 -1.48 16.66
C GLY A 165 -7.39 -1.11 17.95
N SER A 166 -6.06 -0.96 17.87
CA SER A 166 -5.21 -0.42 18.93
C SER A 166 -4.17 0.52 18.33
N GLU A 167 -3.92 1.66 18.96
CA GLU A 167 -2.88 2.59 18.54
C GLU A 167 -1.48 2.07 18.92
N ILE A 168 -0.56 1.98 17.96
CA ILE A 168 0.80 1.45 18.15
C ILE A 168 1.83 2.58 18.23
N LEU A 169 1.67 3.59 17.39
CA LEU A 169 2.58 4.73 17.31
C LEU A 169 1.74 5.99 17.05
N ASN A 170 1.94 7.04 17.84
CA ASN A 170 1.35 8.35 17.61
C ASN A 170 2.46 9.37 17.36
N VAL A 171 2.49 9.93 16.15
CA VAL A 171 3.52 10.87 15.70
C VAL A 171 3.09 12.34 15.77
N ALA A 172 1.91 12.63 16.31
CA ALA A 172 1.46 14.01 16.55
C ALA A 172 2.22 14.65 17.72
N LYS A 173 2.62 13.86 18.71
CA LYS A 173 3.39 14.30 19.88
C LYS A 173 4.89 14.25 19.59
N PRO A 174 5.72 15.02 20.33
CA PRO A 174 7.17 14.86 20.28
C PRO A 174 7.58 13.42 20.59
N ILE A 175 8.44 12.86 19.75
CA ILE A 175 8.97 11.51 19.85
C ILE A 175 10.41 11.65 20.31
N VAL A 176 10.73 11.02 21.43
CA VAL A 176 12.09 10.91 21.94
C VAL A 176 12.52 9.46 21.79
N PRO A 177 13.65 9.19 21.10
CA PRO A 177 14.12 7.81 20.92
C PRO A 177 14.53 7.23 22.29
N THR A 178 14.15 5.98 22.54
CA THR A 178 14.48 5.29 23.79
C THR A 178 15.91 4.73 23.78
N LEU A 179 16.44 4.39 22.60
CA LEU A 179 17.79 3.87 22.46
C LEU A 179 18.73 4.99 22.01
N THR A 180 19.80 5.18 22.76
CA THR A 180 20.90 6.07 22.40
C THR A 180 22.17 5.23 22.23
N TYR A 181 22.63 5.04 21.00
CA TYR A 181 23.89 4.35 20.74
C TYR A 181 25.05 5.35 20.57
N PRO A 182 26.29 5.01 20.97
CA PRO A 182 27.46 5.82 20.68
C PRO A 182 27.62 6.02 19.16
N GLY A 183 27.56 7.26 18.70
CA GLY A 183 27.60 7.60 17.27
C GLY A 183 26.24 7.54 16.55
N SER A 184 25.15 7.22 17.23
CA SER A 184 23.81 7.28 16.64
C SER A 184 23.39 8.73 16.43
N LEU A 185 22.80 9.01 15.27
CA LEU A 185 22.18 10.29 14.93
C LEU A 185 20.76 10.41 15.52
N GLY A 186 20.42 9.65 16.56
CA GLY A 186 19.09 9.66 17.16
C GLY A 186 18.72 11.07 17.60
N GLN A 187 17.66 11.63 17.02
CA GLN A 187 17.19 12.98 17.28
C GLN A 187 15.70 12.94 17.55
N SER A 188 15.25 13.73 18.53
CA SER A 188 13.82 13.89 18.79
C SER A 188 13.13 14.48 17.57
N LEU A 189 12.00 13.89 17.19
CA LEU A 189 11.16 14.38 16.10
C LEU A 189 9.83 14.90 16.66
N SER A 190 9.16 15.77 15.91
CA SER A 190 7.84 16.27 16.31
C SER A 190 6.98 16.50 15.09
N ARG A 191 5.68 16.16 15.20
CA ARG A 191 4.69 16.37 14.13
C ARG A 191 5.12 15.76 12.80
N VAL A 192 5.60 14.51 12.85
CA VAL A 192 5.99 13.79 11.64
C VAL A 192 4.73 13.48 10.84
N GLN A 193 4.78 13.75 9.54
CA GLN A 193 3.78 13.25 8.60
C GLN A 193 4.36 12.01 7.95
N ILE A 194 3.75 10.84 8.21
CA ILE A 194 4.23 9.57 7.66
C ILE A 194 3.91 9.49 6.16
N SER A 195 4.90 9.13 5.38
CA SER A 195 4.79 8.90 3.93
C SER A 195 4.75 7.41 3.56
N THR A 196 5.40 6.56 4.34
CA THR A 196 5.54 5.13 4.06
C THR A 196 5.79 4.34 5.34
N MET A 197 5.47 3.05 5.35
CA MET A 197 5.76 2.17 6.48
C MET A 197 6.02 0.73 6.05
N ALA A 198 6.78 0.01 6.88
CA ALA A 198 7.00 -1.43 6.78
C ALA A 198 6.96 -2.07 8.16
N VAL A 199 6.36 -3.26 8.26
CA VAL A 199 6.27 -4.00 9.53
C VAL A 199 6.74 -5.44 9.35
N LYS A 200 7.95 -5.74 9.78
CA LYS A 200 8.53 -7.08 9.60
C LYS A 200 9.49 -7.41 10.73
N HIS A 201 9.57 -8.68 11.09
CA HIS A 201 10.48 -9.15 12.14
C HIS A 201 10.32 -8.39 13.47
N ASN A 202 9.07 -8.13 13.89
CA ASN A 202 8.76 -7.38 15.12
C ASN A 202 9.25 -5.91 15.12
N LEU A 203 9.62 -5.37 13.95
CA LEU A 203 10.04 -3.99 13.77
C LEU A 203 9.05 -3.25 12.86
N LEU A 204 8.47 -2.17 13.39
CA LEU A 204 7.75 -1.15 12.63
C LEU A 204 8.73 -0.06 12.23
N VAL A 205 8.83 0.20 10.94
CA VAL A 205 9.59 1.32 10.38
C VAL A 205 8.63 2.25 9.67
N ALA A 206 8.81 3.56 9.86
CA ALA A 206 8.03 4.58 9.17
C ALA A 206 8.93 5.70 8.64
N GLY A 207 8.70 6.10 7.40
CA GLY A 207 9.33 7.25 6.76
C GLY A 207 8.44 8.48 6.82
N GLY A 208 9.03 9.68 6.81
CA GLY A 208 8.30 10.95 6.82
C GLY A 208 8.50 11.83 5.59
N PHE A 209 7.57 12.78 5.41
CA PHE A 209 7.56 13.75 4.31
C PHE A 209 8.74 14.73 4.29
N LYS A 210 9.43 14.94 5.41
CA LYS A 210 10.61 15.82 5.48
C LYS A 210 11.89 15.02 5.65
N GLY A 211 11.92 13.77 5.20
CA GLY A 211 13.10 12.91 5.30
C GLY A 211 13.31 12.35 6.69
N GLU A 212 12.25 12.21 7.47
CA GLU A 212 12.30 11.52 8.76
C GLU A 212 12.35 10.00 8.58
N LEU A 213 12.94 9.33 9.57
CA LEU A 213 12.94 7.89 9.73
C LEU A 213 12.64 7.55 11.19
N LEU A 214 11.71 6.63 11.41
CA LEU A 214 11.29 6.15 12.72
C LEU A 214 11.32 4.63 12.75
N CYS A 215 11.78 4.05 13.85
CA CYS A 215 11.87 2.63 14.08
C CYS A 215 11.35 2.31 15.48
N LYS A 216 10.39 1.38 15.56
CA LYS A 216 9.74 0.95 16.79
C LYS A 216 9.67 -0.57 16.82
N SER A 217 10.24 -1.19 17.85
CA SER A 217 9.97 -2.60 18.14
C SER A 217 8.55 -2.74 18.70
N LEU A 218 7.79 -3.72 18.22
CA LEU A 218 6.38 -3.91 18.60
C LEU A 218 6.22 -4.49 20.00
N ASP A 219 7.22 -5.21 20.49
CA ASP A 219 7.31 -5.80 21.83
C ASP A 219 7.71 -4.79 22.92
N GLN A 220 8.31 -3.65 22.54
CA GLN A 220 8.81 -2.64 23.47
C GLN A 220 7.93 -1.39 23.49
N SER A 221 7.86 -0.73 24.64
CA SER A 221 7.22 0.59 24.75
C SER A 221 8.10 1.69 24.17
N GLY A 222 7.51 2.66 23.46
CA GLY A 222 8.22 3.79 22.89
C GLY A 222 8.79 3.53 21.49
N VAL A 223 9.54 4.51 20.98
CA VAL A 223 10.20 4.47 19.67
C VAL A 223 11.67 4.18 19.90
N ALA A 224 12.16 3.09 19.32
CA ALA A 224 13.54 2.64 19.50
C ALA A 224 14.53 3.65 18.91
N PHE A 225 14.26 4.13 17.72
CA PHE A 225 15.10 5.10 17.02
C PHE A 225 14.27 6.05 16.17
N CYS A 226 14.68 7.31 16.13
CA CYS A 226 14.16 8.27 15.17
C CYS A 226 15.22 9.32 14.81
N THR A 227 15.22 9.78 13.57
CA THR A 227 16.13 10.84 13.10
C THR A 227 15.62 11.47 11.81
N LYS A 228 16.25 12.58 11.39
CA LYS A 228 16.10 13.16 10.06
C LYS A 228 17.26 12.67 9.18
N ILE A 229 16.98 11.79 8.21
CA ILE A 229 17.99 11.15 7.35
C ILE A 229 18.36 11.99 6.13
N ALA A 230 17.51 12.95 5.77
CA ALA A 230 17.75 13.90 4.69
C ALA A 230 17.36 15.32 5.14
N MET A 231 18.22 16.31 4.88
CA MET A 231 18.08 17.63 5.49
C MET A 231 17.27 18.61 4.63
N ASP A 232 17.22 18.38 3.32
CA ASP A 232 16.54 19.25 2.36
C ASP A 232 15.03 19.31 2.64
N GLU A 233 14.39 20.44 2.33
CA GLU A 233 12.97 20.66 2.67
C GLU A 233 12.01 19.69 1.97
N ASN A 234 12.41 19.18 0.80
CA ASN A 234 11.62 18.25 -0.02
C ASN A 234 12.18 16.82 -0.05
N ALA A 235 13.01 16.44 0.91
CA ALA A 235 13.67 15.13 0.92
C ALA A 235 12.81 14.00 1.50
N ILE A 236 11.58 13.83 0.99
CA ILE A 236 10.63 12.80 1.42
C ILE A 236 11.31 11.43 1.50
N THR A 237 11.04 10.67 2.56
CA THR A 237 11.32 9.23 2.60
C THR A 237 10.20 8.53 1.83
N ASN A 238 10.44 8.23 0.57
CA ASN A 238 9.41 7.73 -0.35
C ASN A 238 9.06 6.27 -0.09
N ASP A 239 10.05 5.47 0.32
CA ASP A 239 9.88 4.03 0.54
C ASP A 239 10.81 3.53 1.64
N VAL A 240 10.34 2.52 2.38
CA VAL A 240 11.10 1.81 3.41
C VAL A 240 10.88 0.31 3.27
N ASP A 241 11.96 -0.46 3.32
CA ASP A 241 11.89 -1.92 3.22
C ASP A 241 12.80 -2.58 4.26
N ILE A 242 12.35 -3.74 4.79
CA ILE A 242 13.06 -4.54 5.78
C ILE A 242 13.40 -5.90 5.15
N TYR A 243 14.68 -6.17 4.98
CA TYR A 243 15.17 -7.31 4.22
C TYR A 243 16.28 -8.07 4.94
N HIS A 244 16.50 -9.32 4.53
CA HIS A 244 17.66 -10.10 4.94
C HIS A 244 18.81 -9.84 3.97
N SER A 245 19.94 -9.39 4.51
CA SER A 245 21.18 -9.29 3.75
C SER A 245 21.79 -10.68 3.53
N THR A 246 22.76 -10.75 2.62
CA THR A 246 23.48 -11.98 2.26
C THR A 246 24.24 -12.60 3.43
N ASP A 247 24.57 -11.80 4.45
CA ASP A 247 25.20 -12.23 5.72
C ASP A 247 24.17 -12.77 6.74
N GLY A 248 22.87 -12.78 6.40
CA GLY A 248 21.76 -13.19 7.27
C GLY A 248 21.24 -12.10 8.20
N SER A 249 21.93 -10.95 8.30
CA SER A 249 21.49 -9.83 9.12
C SER A 249 20.23 -9.16 8.55
N ILE A 250 19.41 -8.60 9.43
CA ILE A 250 18.25 -7.82 9.02
C ILE A 250 18.70 -6.38 8.81
N ARG A 251 18.44 -5.85 7.63
CA ARG A 251 18.77 -4.48 7.23
C ARG A 251 17.48 -3.71 6.91
N LEU A 252 17.56 -2.40 7.06
CA LEU A 252 16.54 -1.45 6.65
C LEU A 252 17.07 -0.64 5.48
N MET A 253 16.33 -0.60 4.37
CA MET A 253 16.63 0.25 3.22
C MET A 253 15.60 1.39 3.15
N THR A 254 16.07 2.60 2.82
CA THR A 254 15.21 3.75 2.57
C THR A 254 15.47 4.32 1.19
N ALA A 255 14.41 4.66 0.45
CA ALA A 255 14.47 5.45 -0.76
C ALA A 255 14.05 6.88 -0.45
N ASN A 256 14.82 7.86 -0.92
CA ASN A 256 14.57 9.25 -0.62
C ASN A 256 14.55 10.12 -1.87
N ASN A 257 13.79 11.22 -1.75
CA ASN A 257 13.67 12.23 -2.79
C ASN A 257 14.96 13.02 -3.03
N ASP A 258 15.95 12.95 -2.12
CA ASP A 258 17.28 13.54 -2.29
C ASP A 258 18.24 12.71 -3.16
N SER A 259 17.66 11.89 -4.04
CA SER A 259 18.34 10.98 -4.97
C SER A 259 19.23 9.93 -4.29
N LYS A 260 18.98 9.60 -3.03
CA LYS A 260 19.79 8.64 -2.28
C LYS A 260 18.98 7.46 -1.77
N VAL A 261 19.64 6.32 -1.76
CA VAL A 261 19.23 5.12 -1.03
C VAL A 261 20.15 4.95 0.16
N ARG A 262 19.58 4.70 1.35
CA ARG A 262 20.36 4.52 2.58
C ARG A 262 20.05 3.16 3.17
N VAL A 263 21.07 2.50 3.69
CA VAL A 263 20.94 1.22 4.40
C VAL A 263 21.32 1.41 5.85
N PHE A 264 20.53 0.84 6.74
CA PHE A 264 20.72 0.88 8.19
C PHE A 264 20.78 -0.54 8.75
N ASP A 265 21.64 -0.72 9.76
CA ASP A 265 21.60 -1.89 10.64
C ASP A 265 20.38 -1.80 11.57
N THR A 266 19.63 -2.89 11.75
CA THR A 266 18.41 -2.88 12.58
C THR A 266 18.65 -3.07 14.07
N VAL A 267 19.87 -3.44 14.47
CA VAL A 267 20.26 -3.62 15.88
C VAL A 267 20.65 -2.26 16.47
N ASN A 268 21.52 -1.51 15.80
CA ASN A 268 22.06 -0.24 16.30
C ASN A 268 21.61 1.01 15.52
N PHE A 269 20.83 0.85 14.43
CA PHE A 269 20.35 1.94 13.57
C PHE A 269 21.47 2.81 12.97
N ALA A 270 22.70 2.28 12.88
CA ALA A 270 23.78 2.94 12.17
C ALA A 270 23.57 2.84 10.67
N CYS A 271 23.76 3.97 9.97
CA CYS A 271 23.75 4.01 8.52
C CYS A 271 25.02 3.31 8.00
N THR A 272 24.86 2.15 7.37
CA THR A 272 25.96 1.33 6.85
C THR A 272 26.37 1.75 5.46
N ASN A 273 25.39 2.02 4.58
CA ASN A 273 25.63 2.40 3.19
C ASN A 273 24.77 3.59 2.77
N ARG A 274 25.31 4.35 1.82
CA ARG A 274 24.63 5.45 1.13
C ARG A 274 24.95 5.37 -0.36
N PHE A 275 23.94 5.20 -1.18
CA PHE A 275 24.04 5.12 -2.63
C PHE A 275 23.37 6.34 -3.24
N THR A 276 24.00 6.97 -4.23
CA THR A 276 23.47 8.14 -4.92
C THR A 276 23.11 7.76 -6.35
N TYR A 277 21.90 8.13 -6.76
CA TYR A 277 21.38 7.94 -8.11
C TYR A 277 21.17 9.30 -8.79
N PRO A 278 20.98 9.34 -10.12
CA PRO A 278 20.92 10.61 -10.84
C PRO A 278 19.58 11.36 -10.69
N TRP A 279 18.59 10.77 -10.02
CA TRP A 279 17.24 11.30 -9.82
C TRP A 279 16.66 10.87 -8.47
N SER A 280 15.60 11.54 -8.04
CA SER A 280 14.82 11.21 -6.83
C SER A 280 14.41 9.75 -6.85
N VAL A 281 14.58 9.03 -5.74
CA VAL A 281 14.24 7.61 -5.67
C VAL A 281 12.87 7.44 -5.05
N ASN A 282 11.93 6.93 -5.83
CA ASN A 282 10.51 6.77 -5.46
C ASN A 282 10.23 5.42 -4.79
N ASN A 283 10.97 4.36 -5.14
CA ASN A 283 10.80 3.03 -4.55
C ASN A 283 12.08 2.19 -4.73
N THR A 284 12.32 1.31 -3.76
CA THR A 284 13.37 0.30 -3.82
C THR A 284 12.86 -1.01 -3.27
N CYS A 285 13.12 -2.13 -3.95
CA CYS A 285 12.76 -3.45 -3.46
C CYS A 285 13.96 -4.39 -3.56
N VAL A 286 14.33 -5.02 -2.45
CA VAL A 286 15.47 -5.95 -2.41
C VAL A 286 15.04 -7.35 -2.86
N SER A 287 15.90 -8.03 -3.62
CA SER A 287 15.67 -9.40 -4.05
C SER A 287 15.59 -10.36 -2.85
N PRO A 288 14.88 -11.50 -2.95
CA PRO A 288 14.72 -12.43 -1.83
C PRO A 288 16.04 -12.98 -1.30
N ASP A 289 17.07 -13.05 -2.13
CA ASP A 289 18.42 -13.50 -1.75
C ASP A 289 19.32 -12.38 -1.21
N GLY A 290 18.82 -11.15 -1.13
CA GLY A 290 19.52 -9.99 -0.58
C GLY A 290 20.65 -9.45 -1.45
N LYS A 291 20.84 -9.96 -2.68
CA LYS A 291 21.98 -9.58 -3.55
C LYS A 291 21.69 -8.37 -4.42
N LEU A 292 20.48 -8.27 -4.94
CA LEU A 292 20.08 -7.23 -5.88
C LEU A 292 18.98 -6.38 -5.28
N PHE A 293 18.79 -5.18 -5.81
CA PHE A 293 17.61 -4.39 -5.55
C PHE A 293 17.23 -3.56 -6.76
N SER A 294 15.94 -3.28 -6.88
CA SER A 294 15.40 -2.36 -7.87
C SER A 294 15.52 -0.93 -7.36
N VAL A 295 15.73 0.01 -8.28
CA VAL A 295 15.74 1.45 -8.00
C VAL A 295 14.84 2.13 -9.01
N LEU A 296 13.70 2.63 -8.51
CA LEU A 296 12.71 3.38 -9.27
C LEU A 296 12.70 4.83 -8.83
N GLY A 297 12.43 5.76 -9.74
CA GLY A 297 12.47 7.17 -9.43
C GLY A 297 11.94 8.03 -10.56
N ASP A 298 12.43 9.27 -10.67
CA ASP A 298 12.08 10.21 -11.75
C ASP A 298 12.78 9.85 -13.07
N SER A 299 12.62 8.60 -13.48
CA SER A 299 13.09 8.00 -14.72
C SER A 299 12.08 6.94 -15.18
N PRO A 300 11.87 6.77 -16.50
CA PRO A 300 11.10 5.66 -17.01
C PRO A 300 11.82 4.32 -16.86
N GLU A 301 13.13 4.32 -16.63
CA GLU A 301 13.92 3.12 -16.48
C GLU A 301 13.93 2.64 -15.02
N CYS A 302 13.87 1.32 -14.83
CA CYS A 302 14.18 0.71 -13.54
C CYS A 302 15.65 0.27 -13.55
N LEU A 303 16.45 0.74 -12.58
CA LEU A 303 17.80 0.22 -12.40
C LEU A 303 17.76 -1.03 -11.54
N VAL A 304 18.58 -2.03 -11.87
CA VAL A 304 18.88 -3.15 -10.99
C VAL A 304 20.31 -2.96 -10.49
N ALA A 305 20.49 -2.92 -9.18
CA ALA A 305 21.77 -2.65 -8.54
C ALA A 305 22.16 -3.74 -7.54
N ASP A 306 23.46 -3.91 -7.32
CA ASP A 306 24.01 -4.76 -6.28
C ASP A 306 23.75 -4.14 -4.90
N ALA A 307 23.11 -4.88 -3.99
CA ALA A 307 22.64 -4.37 -2.70
C ALA A 307 23.78 -4.03 -1.72
N GLN A 308 24.98 -4.58 -1.92
CA GLN A 308 26.14 -4.32 -1.08
C GLN A 308 26.90 -3.06 -1.49
N SER A 309 27.07 -2.84 -2.79
CA SER A 309 27.89 -1.77 -3.37
C SER A 309 27.10 -0.62 -3.96
N GLY A 310 25.79 -0.80 -4.20
CA GLY A 310 24.92 0.16 -4.88
C GLY A 310 25.20 0.31 -6.38
N LYS A 311 26.14 -0.47 -6.93
CA LYS A 311 26.51 -0.39 -8.35
C LYS A 311 25.39 -0.96 -9.22
N VAL A 312 25.02 -0.21 -10.25
CA VAL A 312 24.05 -0.65 -11.26
C VAL A 312 24.65 -1.80 -12.04
N VAL A 313 23.93 -2.92 -12.10
CA VAL A 313 24.29 -4.13 -12.85
C VAL A 313 23.43 -4.30 -14.11
N GLY A 314 22.27 -3.65 -14.17
CA GLY A 314 21.38 -3.69 -15.32
C GLY A 314 20.33 -2.59 -15.30
N THR A 315 19.66 -2.42 -16.44
CA THR A 315 18.64 -1.39 -16.65
C THR A 315 17.49 -2.00 -17.42
N LEU A 316 16.28 -1.90 -16.86
CA LEU A 316 15.05 -2.38 -17.45
C LEU A 316 14.37 -1.22 -18.16
N LYS A 317 14.20 -1.36 -19.49
CA LYS A 317 13.70 -0.31 -20.38
C LYS A 317 12.40 -0.76 -21.02
N GLY A 318 11.40 0.12 -21.02
CA GLY A 318 10.13 -0.12 -21.70
C GLY A 318 8.96 0.70 -21.16
N HIS A 319 8.96 1.04 -19.87
CA HIS A 319 8.01 2.01 -19.33
C HIS A 319 8.17 3.37 -20.00
N LEU A 320 7.08 4.15 -20.05
CA LEU A 320 7.05 5.44 -20.75
C LEU A 320 6.93 6.65 -19.82
N ASP A 321 6.78 6.42 -18.52
CA ASP A 321 6.61 7.45 -17.50
C ASP A 321 7.29 6.98 -16.19
N TYR A 322 7.19 7.74 -15.10
CA TYR A 322 7.88 7.44 -13.86
C TYR A 322 7.33 6.19 -13.18
N SER A 323 8.28 5.32 -12.83
CA SER A 323 8.00 4.11 -12.09
C SER A 323 7.95 4.41 -10.60
N PHE A 324 7.15 3.59 -9.94
CA PHE A 324 6.52 4.06 -8.73
C PHE A 324 6.51 2.92 -7.70
N THR A 325 6.31 1.68 -8.11
CA THR A 325 6.38 0.52 -7.22
C THR A 325 7.11 -0.62 -7.91
N SER A 326 7.78 -1.45 -7.14
CA SER A 326 8.32 -2.72 -7.61
C SER A 326 8.15 -3.80 -6.55
N ALA A 327 8.12 -5.05 -7.00
CA ALA A 327 8.10 -6.21 -6.11
C ALA A 327 8.82 -7.39 -6.77
N TRP A 328 9.62 -8.11 -6.00
CA TRP A 328 10.23 -9.35 -6.44
C TRP A 328 9.28 -10.52 -6.22
N HIS A 329 9.21 -11.40 -7.21
CA HIS A 329 8.66 -12.72 -6.99
C HIS A 329 9.57 -13.49 -6.00
N PRO A 330 9.03 -14.31 -5.09
CA PRO A 330 9.82 -14.98 -4.03
C PRO A 330 10.93 -15.91 -4.55
N ASP A 331 10.85 -16.38 -5.79
CA ASP A 331 11.91 -17.18 -6.43
C ASP A 331 13.13 -16.36 -6.88
N GLY A 332 13.04 -15.02 -6.86
CA GLY A 332 14.10 -14.10 -7.24
C GLY A 332 14.35 -13.97 -8.75
N ASN A 333 13.57 -14.61 -9.60
CA ASN A 333 13.76 -14.57 -11.06
C ASN A 333 12.94 -13.46 -11.72
N ILE A 334 11.77 -13.14 -11.18
CA ILE A 334 10.87 -12.13 -11.75
C ILE A 334 10.85 -10.88 -10.87
N LEU A 335 11.05 -9.72 -11.49
CA LEU A 335 10.79 -8.40 -10.91
C LEU A 335 9.57 -7.80 -11.61
N ALA A 336 8.60 -7.34 -10.83
CA ALA A 336 7.45 -6.59 -11.33
C ALA A 336 7.65 -5.09 -11.06
N THR A 337 7.28 -4.24 -12.01
CA THR A 337 7.33 -2.77 -11.89
C THR A 337 6.00 -2.14 -12.27
N GLY A 338 5.49 -1.25 -11.44
CA GLY A 338 4.23 -0.52 -11.63
C GLY A 338 4.46 0.96 -11.87
N ASN A 339 3.73 1.52 -12.84
CA ASN A 339 4.10 2.79 -13.45
C ASN A 339 2.92 3.74 -13.69
N GLN A 340 3.25 5.02 -13.88
CA GLN A 340 2.32 6.09 -14.24
C GLN A 340 1.70 5.92 -15.63
N ASP A 341 2.36 5.20 -16.54
CA ASP A 341 1.87 4.80 -17.86
C ASP A 341 0.69 3.80 -17.82
N THR A 342 0.17 3.50 -16.62
CA THR A 342 -0.96 2.59 -16.33
C THR A 342 -0.65 1.11 -16.57
N THR A 343 0.63 0.75 -16.68
CA THR A 343 1.06 -0.64 -16.85
C THR A 343 1.82 -1.17 -15.65
N CYS A 344 1.71 -2.48 -15.47
CA CYS A 344 2.65 -3.29 -14.70
C CYS A 344 3.48 -4.10 -15.68
N ARG A 345 4.81 -3.99 -15.63
CA ARG A 345 5.72 -4.80 -16.45
C ARG A 345 6.40 -5.87 -15.61
N LEU A 346 6.58 -7.05 -16.20
CA LEU A 346 7.28 -8.17 -15.59
C LEU A 346 8.60 -8.39 -16.32
N TRP A 347 9.66 -8.59 -15.56
CA TRP A 347 11.03 -8.71 -16.06
C TRP A 347 11.65 -10.00 -15.54
N ASP A 348 12.16 -10.82 -16.44
CA ASP A 348 13.05 -11.92 -16.05
C ASP A 348 14.45 -11.34 -15.84
N ILE A 349 14.95 -11.37 -14.61
CA ILE A 349 16.24 -10.74 -14.29
C ILE A 349 17.43 -11.47 -14.91
N ARG A 350 17.22 -12.70 -15.37
CA ARG A 350 18.23 -13.48 -16.10
C ARG A 350 18.35 -13.00 -17.55
N ASN A 351 17.33 -12.29 -18.05
CA ASN A 351 17.32 -11.63 -19.34
C ASN A 351 16.67 -10.24 -19.27
N MET A 352 17.46 -9.23 -18.91
CA MET A 352 17.00 -7.85 -18.69
C MET A 352 16.76 -7.04 -19.97
N SER A 353 16.91 -7.62 -21.18
CA SER A 353 16.82 -6.87 -22.43
C SER A 353 15.40 -6.41 -22.78
N GLU A 354 14.39 -7.15 -22.32
CA GLU A 354 12.98 -6.89 -22.61
C GLU A 354 12.07 -7.35 -21.46
N SER A 355 10.85 -6.83 -21.42
CA SER A 355 9.84 -7.28 -20.47
C SER A 355 9.23 -8.59 -20.94
N LEU A 356 9.09 -9.55 -20.02
CA LEU A 356 8.38 -10.82 -20.23
C LEU A 356 6.90 -10.59 -20.51
N SER A 357 6.29 -9.60 -19.86
CA SER A 357 4.87 -9.31 -19.98
C SER A 357 4.56 -7.86 -19.61
N VAL A 358 3.52 -7.31 -20.24
CA VAL A 358 2.94 -6.01 -19.94
C VAL A 358 1.46 -6.20 -19.59
N LEU A 359 1.11 -5.93 -18.34
CA LEU A 359 -0.24 -6.02 -17.79
C LEU A 359 -0.83 -4.61 -17.73
N LYS A 360 -1.97 -4.40 -18.37
CA LYS A 360 -2.65 -3.10 -18.42
C LYS A 360 -3.59 -2.95 -17.23
N GLY A 361 -3.50 -1.83 -16.52
CA GLY A 361 -4.55 -1.40 -15.59
C GLY A 361 -5.85 -1.04 -16.32
N ARG A 362 -6.94 -0.97 -15.56
CA ARG A 362 -8.26 -0.58 -16.03
C ARG A 362 -8.43 0.93 -16.15
N MET A 363 -7.91 1.73 -15.23
CA MET A 363 -8.20 3.16 -15.17
C MET A 363 -6.97 4.05 -14.94
N GLY A 364 -6.06 3.64 -14.08
CA GLY A 364 -5.08 4.48 -13.42
C GLY A 364 -3.66 3.91 -13.39
N ALA A 365 -2.74 4.73 -12.87
CA ALA A 365 -1.36 4.33 -12.60
C ALA A 365 -1.29 3.14 -11.63
N ILE A 366 -0.33 2.23 -11.82
CA ILE A 366 -0.08 1.14 -10.87
C ILE A 366 0.76 1.67 -9.71
N ARG A 367 0.19 1.64 -8.50
CA ARG A 367 0.74 2.28 -7.29
C ARG A 367 1.23 1.30 -6.24
N ALA A 368 0.76 0.07 -6.21
CA ALA A 368 1.34 -0.96 -5.37
C ALA A 368 1.40 -2.29 -6.11
N ILE A 369 2.43 -3.08 -5.84
CA ILE A 369 2.56 -4.46 -6.29
C ILE A 369 3.00 -5.29 -5.10
N SER A 370 2.41 -6.47 -4.93
CA SER A 370 2.83 -7.44 -3.93
C SER A 370 2.71 -8.85 -4.50
N PHE A 371 3.69 -9.71 -4.22
CA PHE A 371 3.58 -11.14 -4.44
C PHE A 371 3.14 -11.83 -3.14
N SER A 372 2.30 -12.85 -3.25
CA SER A 372 2.08 -13.78 -2.15
C SER A 372 3.39 -14.48 -1.80
N SER A 373 3.60 -14.83 -0.53
CA SER A 373 4.88 -15.40 -0.08
C SER A 373 5.20 -16.78 -0.68
N ASP A 374 4.20 -17.51 -1.16
CA ASP A 374 4.36 -18.74 -1.96
C ASP A 374 4.61 -18.48 -3.46
N GLY A 375 4.54 -17.23 -3.90
CA GLY A 375 4.70 -16.82 -5.28
C GLY A 375 3.54 -17.18 -6.20
N GLN A 376 2.45 -17.76 -5.70
CA GLN A 376 1.33 -18.18 -6.55
C GLN A 376 0.57 -17.01 -7.17
N PHE A 377 0.46 -15.89 -6.45
CA PHE A 377 -0.33 -14.74 -6.86
C PHE A 377 0.47 -13.46 -6.80
N MET A 378 0.16 -12.56 -7.73
CA MET A 378 0.62 -11.18 -7.72
C MET A 378 -0.58 -10.27 -7.66
N ALA A 379 -0.65 -9.38 -6.67
CA ALA A 379 -1.63 -8.31 -6.62
C ALA A 379 -1.01 -7.00 -7.12
N THR A 380 -1.75 -6.28 -7.94
CA THR A 380 -1.43 -4.90 -8.35
C THR A 380 -2.58 -3.99 -7.95
N ALA A 381 -2.27 -2.82 -7.39
CA ALA A 381 -3.27 -1.81 -7.09
C ALA A 381 -3.05 -0.59 -7.98
N GLU A 382 -4.14 -0.11 -8.56
CA GLU A 382 -4.15 1.19 -9.20
C GLU A 382 -4.13 2.32 -8.16
N ALA A 383 -3.98 3.56 -8.61
CA ALA A 383 -4.09 4.73 -7.75
C ALA A 383 -5.46 4.83 -7.05
N ALA A 384 -6.50 4.33 -7.70
CA ALA A 384 -7.85 4.28 -7.14
C ALA A 384 -8.63 3.12 -7.75
N ASP A 385 -9.66 2.71 -7.02
CA ASP A 385 -10.78 1.87 -7.45
C ASP A 385 -10.47 0.41 -7.82
N PHE A 386 -9.33 0.08 -8.44
CA PHE A 386 -9.08 -1.27 -8.94
C PHE A 386 -7.87 -1.93 -8.30
N VAL A 387 -8.07 -3.18 -7.87
CA VAL A 387 -6.99 -4.10 -7.52
C VAL A 387 -7.11 -5.34 -8.41
N HIS A 388 -6.01 -5.75 -9.03
CA HIS A 388 -5.95 -6.93 -9.88
C HIS A 388 -5.12 -8.00 -9.20
N ILE A 389 -5.55 -9.26 -9.27
CA ILE A 389 -4.82 -10.41 -8.76
C ILE A 389 -4.58 -11.36 -9.93
N TYR A 390 -3.31 -11.62 -10.23
CA TYR A 390 -2.88 -12.47 -11.33
C TYR A 390 -2.35 -13.81 -10.81
N ASP A 391 -2.68 -14.89 -11.50
CA ASP A 391 -2.03 -16.19 -11.28
C ASP A 391 -0.65 -16.23 -11.95
N THR A 392 0.40 -16.43 -11.16
CA THR A 392 1.77 -16.53 -11.70
C THR A 392 1.99 -17.83 -12.46
N LYS A 393 1.29 -18.92 -12.09
CA LYS A 393 1.44 -20.24 -12.74
C LYS A 393 0.84 -20.27 -14.14
N SER A 394 -0.20 -19.49 -14.39
CA SER A 394 -0.75 -19.30 -15.74
C SER A 394 0.08 -18.34 -16.60
N GLY A 395 1.24 -17.89 -16.11
CA GLY A 395 2.05 -16.87 -16.79
C GLY A 395 1.34 -15.51 -16.80
N TYR A 396 0.63 -15.17 -15.72
CA TYR A 396 -0.07 -13.89 -15.53
C TYR A 396 -1.22 -13.65 -16.53
N SER A 397 -1.70 -14.72 -17.16
CA SER A 397 -2.76 -14.69 -18.18
C SER A 397 -4.18 -14.77 -17.61
N THR A 398 -4.34 -15.05 -16.31
CA THR A 398 -5.65 -15.12 -15.65
C THR A 398 -5.72 -14.12 -14.51
N GLU A 399 -6.88 -13.47 -14.35
CA GLU A 399 -7.05 -12.33 -13.45
C GLU A 399 -8.37 -12.39 -12.68
N GLN A 400 -8.26 -12.06 -11.39
CA GLN A 400 -9.36 -11.56 -10.59
C GLN A 400 -9.25 -10.03 -10.49
N GLU A 401 -10.30 -9.33 -10.90
CA GLU A 401 -10.42 -7.88 -10.71
C GLU A 401 -11.31 -7.62 -9.49
N ILE A 402 -10.83 -6.77 -8.58
CA ILE A 402 -11.58 -6.26 -7.44
C ILE A 402 -11.94 -4.80 -7.74
N ASP A 403 -13.23 -4.57 -7.95
CA ASP A 403 -13.83 -3.28 -8.28
C ASP A 403 -14.33 -2.59 -6.99
N LEU A 404 -13.68 -1.48 -6.63
CA LEU A 404 -13.88 -0.67 -5.41
C LEU A 404 -14.00 0.81 -5.77
N PHE A 405 -14.40 1.65 -4.83
CA PHE A 405 -14.42 3.11 -4.98
C PHE A 405 -13.52 3.77 -3.94
N GLY A 406 -12.68 4.69 -4.41
CA GLY A 406 -11.78 5.49 -3.58
C GLY A 406 -10.30 5.20 -3.83
N GLU A 407 -9.45 6.04 -3.27
CA GLU A 407 -7.99 5.92 -3.43
C GLU A 407 -7.47 4.73 -2.61
N ILE A 408 -6.50 4.01 -3.17
CA ILE A 408 -5.96 2.80 -2.53
C ILE A 408 -4.68 3.19 -1.76
N ALA A 409 -4.73 3.06 -0.44
CA ALA A 409 -3.63 3.39 0.46
C ALA A 409 -2.52 2.32 0.46
N GLY A 410 -2.89 1.08 0.15
CA GLY A 410 -1.98 -0.05 0.14
C GLY A 410 -2.72 -1.37 0.03
N ILE A 411 -1.95 -2.39 -0.36
CA ILE A 411 -2.36 -3.78 -0.43
C ILE A 411 -1.33 -4.63 0.30
N SER A 412 -1.77 -5.69 0.98
CA SER A 412 -0.83 -6.57 1.69
C SER A 412 -1.39 -7.98 1.77
N PHE A 413 -0.64 -8.95 1.24
CA PHE A 413 -0.88 -10.35 1.54
C PHE A 413 -0.42 -10.67 2.95
N SER A 414 -1.15 -11.52 3.65
CA SER A 414 -0.65 -12.10 4.89
C SER A 414 0.55 -13.01 4.58
N PRO A 415 1.58 -13.06 5.45
CA PRO A 415 2.76 -13.89 5.22
C PRO A 415 2.48 -15.40 5.11
N ASP A 416 1.35 -15.87 5.63
CA ASP A 416 0.86 -17.24 5.52
C ASP A 416 0.10 -17.53 4.22
N THR A 417 -0.02 -16.55 3.32
CA THR A 417 -0.72 -16.58 2.02
C THR A 417 -2.24 -16.73 2.08
N GLU A 418 -2.84 -16.66 3.26
CA GLU A 418 -4.26 -16.96 3.42
C GLU A 418 -5.19 -15.76 3.28
N ALA A 419 -4.68 -14.54 3.42
CA ALA A 419 -5.47 -13.33 3.35
C ALA A 419 -4.82 -12.26 2.49
N LEU A 420 -5.67 -11.40 1.93
CA LEU A 420 -5.31 -10.17 1.26
C LEU A 420 -6.08 -9.02 1.92
N PHE A 421 -5.35 -7.97 2.27
CA PHE A 421 -5.92 -6.75 2.81
C PHE A 421 -5.78 -5.60 1.81
N ILE A 422 -6.82 -4.78 1.70
CA ILE A 422 -6.85 -3.60 0.85
C ILE A 422 -7.32 -2.42 1.71
N GLY A 423 -6.49 -1.38 1.78
CA GLY A 423 -6.79 -0.17 2.54
C GLY A 423 -7.25 0.94 1.61
N ILE A 424 -8.42 1.52 1.88
CA ILE A 424 -8.97 2.64 1.13
C ILE A 424 -8.73 3.93 1.91
N ALA A 425 -8.09 4.89 1.26
CA ALA A 425 -7.88 6.25 1.74
C ALA A 425 -8.87 7.20 1.06
N ASP A 426 -10.15 7.12 1.39
CA ASP A 426 -11.16 8.01 0.82
C ASP A 426 -11.97 8.67 1.96
N ARG A 427 -12.37 9.93 1.78
CA ARG A 427 -13.16 10.66 2.79
C ARG A 427 -14.47 9.93 3.10
N THR A 428 -15.12 9.41 2.06
CA THR A 428 -16.45 8.79 2.08
C THR A 428 -16.38 7.28 2.23
N TYR A 429 -15.45 6.63 1.51
CA TYR A 429 -15.37 5.16 1.40
C TYR A 429 -14.18 4.56 2.17
N GLY A 430 -13.40 5.39 2.86
CA GLY A 430 -12.22 4.95 3.59
C GLY A 430 -12.53 3.82 4.57
N SER A 431 -11.79 2.74 4.41
CA SER A 431 -12.06 1.46 5.07
C SER A 431 -10.90 0.49 4.90
N LEU A 432 -10.97 -0.63 5.60
CA LEU A 432 -10.09 -1.78 5.44
C LEU A 432 -10.91 -2.99 4.99
N LEU A 433 -10.61 -3.49 3.79
CA LEU A 433 -11.21 -4.71 3.25
C LEU A 433 -10.29 -5.91 3.47
N GLU A 434 -10.91 -7.03 3.83
CA GLU A 434 -10.27 -8.32 4.05
C GLU A 434 -10.85 -9.35 3.08
N TYR A 435 -9.95 -10.10 2.46
CA TYR A 435 -10.26 -11.21 1.58
C TYR A 435 -9.49 -12.45 2.04
N ASN A 436 -10.11 -13.63 1.92
CA ASN A 436 -9.45 -14.90 2.17
C ASN A 436 -9.16 -15.61 0.85
N ARG A 437 -8.00 -16.25 0.77
CA ARG A 437 -7.63 -17.07 -0.36
C ARG A 437 -8.64 -18.21 -0.51
N ARG A 438 -9.17 -18.34 -1.72
CA ARG A 438 -10.04 -19.45 -2.10
C ARG A 438 -9.19 -20.68 -2.32
N ARG A 439 -9.41 -21.70 -1.49
CA ARG A 439 -8.84 -23.03 -1.71
C ARG A 439 -9.85 -23.86 -2.51
N TYR A 440 -9.60 -24.06 -3.80
CA TYR A 440 -10.25 -25.15 -4.53
C TYR A 440 -9.82 -26.45 -3.85
N GLY A 441 -10.79 -27.27 -3.41
CA GLY A 441 -10.56 -28.35 -2.45
C GLY A 441 -9.55 -29.42 -2.89
N TYR A 442 -8.27 -29.18 -2.66
CA TYR A 442 -7.19 -30.18 -2.74
C TYR A 442 -7.09 -31.05 -1.47
N TYR A 443 -8.10 -30.99 -0.58
CA TYR A 443 -8.15 -31.86 0.60
C TYR A 443 -8.33 -33.36 0.25
N LEU A 444 -8.61 -33.69 -1.02
CA LEU A 444 -8.79 -35.06 -1.50
C LEU A 444 -7.51 -35.75 -2.01
N ASP A 445 -6.39 -35.04 -2.20
CA ASP A 445 -5.15 -35.64 -2.71
C ASP A 445 -4.09 -35.94 -1.64
N SER A 446 -4.46 -35.85 -0.35
CA SER A 446 -3.58 -36.25 0.78
C SER A 446 -3.91 -37.63 1.36
N PHE A 447 -4.75 -38.41 0.68
CA PHE A 447 -4.98 -39.83 0.96
C PHE A 447 -4.86 -40.67 -0.33
N VAL A 448 -3.64 -40.79 -0.87
CA VAL A 448 -3.26 -41.95 -1.70
C VAL A 448 -1.84 -42.38 -1.36
#